data_AF-A0A955DQT4-F1
#
_entry.id   AF-A0A955DQT4-F1
#
_cell.length_a   1.000
_cell.length_b   1.000
_cell.length_c   1.000
_cell.angle_alpha   90.00
_cell.angle_beta   90.00
_cell.angle_gamma   90.00
#
_symmetry.space_group_name_H-M   'P 1'
#
loop_
_entity.id
_entity.type
_entity.pdbx_description
1 polymer ?
#
loop_
_entity_poly.entity_id
_entity_poly.type
_entity_poly.pdbx_seq_one_letter_code
_entity_poly.pdbx_strand_id
1 'polypeptide(L)'
;MKNEQVTQRVIAGLIEGRRSPSDLAAELDMDLATLAQHVGQPTVRRSLAQFAWLSEVRAQLLISSYRAMAAARLATLASADEPGELARRSCNDLLKLDLSIVDANALKHVADAPSAEDIRRTLESLGEEDAA
;
A
#
# COMPACT_ATOMS: atom_id res chain seq x y z
N MET A 1 3.04 0.70 28.80
CA MET A 1 2.98 1.99 28.08
C MET A 1 4.11 2.19 27.05
N LYS A 2 5.37 1.85 27.31
CA LYS A 2 6.47 2.09 26.33
C LYS A 2 6.34 1.30 25.00
N ASN A 3 5.87 0.05 25.05
CA ASN A 3 5.84 -0.83 23.86
C ASN A 3 4.78 -0.41 22.81
N GLU A 4 3.64 0.12 23.26
CA GLU A 4 2.58 0.58 22.37
C GLU A 4 2.98 1.85 21.62
N GLN A 5 3.68 2.78 22.27
CA GLN A 5 4.20 3.98 21.64
C GLN A 5 5.24 3.64 20.56
N VAL A 6 6.16 2.69 20.83
CA VAL A 6 7.13 2.22 19.82
C VAL A 6 6.38 1.61 18.62
N THR A 7 5.37 0.79 18.88
CA THR A 7 4.56 0.17 17.82
C THR A 7 3.86 1.19 16.95
N GLN A 8 3.24 2.22 17.55
CA GLN A 8 2.61 3.31 16.81
C GLN A 8 3.62 4.08 15.96
N ARG A 9 4.82 4.34 16.48
CA ARG A 9 5.90 5.02 15.74
C ARG A 9 6.42 4.19 14.57
N VAL A 10 6.62 2.88 14.76
CA VAL A 10 7.01 1.96 13.68
C VAL A 10 5.96 1.97 12.57
N ILE A 11 4.69 1.78 12.91
CA ILE A 11 3.58 1.77 11.95
C ILE A 11 3.50 3.11 11.21
N ALA A 12 3.54 4.23 11.93
CA ALA A 12 3.47 5.56 11.33
C ALA A 12 4.64 5.83 10.38
N GLY A 13 5.87 5.48 10.78
CA GLY A 13 7.07 5.66 9.94
C GLY A 13 7.02 4.83 8.65
N LEU A 14 6.55 3.58 8.74
CA LEU A 14 6.37 2.71 7.57
C LEU A 14 5.29 3.22 6.62
N ILE A 15 4.17 3.73 7.15
CA ILE A 15 3.07 4.29 6.35
C ILE A 15 3.50 5.58 5.65
N GLU A 16 4.30 6.42 6.31
CA GLU A 16 4.78 7.67 5.71
C GLU A 16 5.66 7.40 4.47
N GLY A 17 6.40 6.28 4.45
CA GLY A 17 7.14 5.79 3.28
C GLY A 17 8.29 6.69 2.81
N ARG A 18 8.64 7.73 3.59
CA ARG A 18 9.70 8.70 3.25
C ARG A 18 11.10 8.28 3.66
N ARG A 19 11.21 7.21 4.44
CA ARG A 19 12.47 6.75 5.06
C ARG A 19 12.73 5.31 4.62
N SER A 20 13.99 4.96 4.44
CA SER A 20 14.34 3.55 4.27
C SER A 20 14.10 2.81 5.59
N PRO A 21 13.91 1.46 5.57
CA PRO A 21 13.79 0.68 6.79
C PRO A 21 14.98 0.87 7.75
N SER A 22 16.19 1.03 7.22
CA SER A 22 17.40 1.29 7.99
C SER A 22 17.38 2.65 8.69
N ASP A 23 16.92 3.70 8.01
CA ASP A 23 16.80 5.04 8.61
C ASP A 23 15.76 5.06 9.73
N LEU A 24 14.63 4.36 9.51
CA LEU A 24 13.58 4.23 10.52
C LEU A 24 14.08 3.45 11.74
N ALA A 25 14.85 2.37 11.55
CA ALA A 25 15.45 1.62 12.63
C ALA A 25 16.39 2.50 13.48
N ALA A 26 17.28 3.25 12.81
CA ALA A 26 18.22 4.17 13.46
C ALA A 26 17.52 5.26 14.29
N GLU A 27 16.43 5.85 13.79
CA GLU A 27 15.65 6.87 14.52
C GLU A 27 14.95 6.32 15.77
N LEU A 28 14.58 5.04 15.74
CA LEU A 28 13.91 4.36 16.84
C LEU A 28 14.89 3.76 17.85
N ASP A 29 16.20 3.95 17.66
CA ASP A 29 17.28 3.35 18.47
C ASP A 29 17.17 1.81 18.46
N MET A 30 16.87 1.25 17.29
CA MET A 30 16.73 -0.18 17.04
C MET A 30 17.66 -0.60 15.89
N ASP A 31 18.18 -1.82 15.95
CA ASP A 31 18.78 -2.41 14.77
C ASP A 31 17.71 -2.90 13.77
N LEU A 32 18.12 -3.16 12.53
CA LEU A 32 17.21 -3.57 11.47
C LEU A 32 16.56 -4.93 11.76
N ALA A 33 17.27 -5.85 12.42
CA ALA A 33 16.75 -7.17 12.77
C ALA A 33 15.62 -7.07 13.80
N THR A 34 15.77 -6.21 14.81
CA THR A 34 14.77 -5.93 15.83
C THR A 34 13.56 -5.25 15.22
N LEU A 35 13.77 -4.29 14.30
CA LEU A 35 12.66 -3.69 13.54
C LEU A 35 11.90 -4.74 12.74
N ALA A 36 12.60 -5.63 12.03
CA ALA A 36 11.99 -6.70 11.24
C ALA A 36 11.19 -7.69 12.13
N GLN A 37 11.74 -8.08 13.28
CA GLN A 37 11.03 -8.91 14.25
C GLN A 37 9.78 -8.21 14.80
N HIS A 38 9.87 -6.91 15.10
CA HIS A 38 8.74 -6.12 15.58
C HIS A 38 7.62 -6.03 14.54
N VAL A 39 7.98 -5.74 13.28
CA VAL A 39 7.05 -5.74 12.15
C VAL A 39 6.46 -7.13 11.92
N GLY A 40 7.21 -8.19 12.20
CA GLY A 40 6.77 -9.59 12.10
C GLY A 40 5.70 -10.00 13.12
N GLN A 41 5.48 -9.22 14.18
CA GLN A 41 4.46 -9.52 15.18
C GLN A 41 3.05 -9.53 14.55
N PRO A 42 2.19 -10.53 14.85
CA PRO A 42 0.88 -10.67 14.20
C PRO A 42 -0.02 -9.43 14.29
N THR A 43 0.05 -8.71 15.41
CA THR A 43 -0.71 -7.47 15.66
C THR A 43 -0.24 -6.33 14.76
N VAL A 44 1.08 -6.17 14.58
CA VAL A 44 1.68 -5.15 13.73
C VAL A 44 1.41 -5.47 12.26
N ARG A 45 1.62 -6.72 11.84
CA ARG A 45 1.30 -7.18 10.47
C ARG A 45 -0.15 -6.94 10.10
N ARG A 46 -1.08 -7.28 11.00
CA ARG A 46 -2.51 -7.04 10.78
C ARG A 46 -2.82 -5.57 10.58
N SER A 47 -2.24 -4.71 11.42
CA SER A 47 -2.42 -3.25 11.30
C SER A 47 -1.88 -2.73 9.96
N LEU A 48 -0.66 -3.13 9.58
CA LEU A 48 -0.05 -2.71 8.31
C LEU A 48 -0.87 -3.20 7.09
N ALA A 49 -1.39 -4.43 7.13
CA ALA A 49 -2.27 -4.95 6.08
C ALA A 49 -3.58 -4.14 5.97
N GLN A 50 -4.17 -3.76 7.11
CA GLN A 50 -5.37 -2.91 7.12
C GLN A 50 -5.08 -1.51 6.55
N PHE A 51 -3.93 -0.93 6.84
CA PHE A 51 -3.52 0.36 6.27
C PHE A 51 -3.23 0.29 4.77
N ALA A 52 -2.59 -0.78 4.30
CA ALA A 52 -2.38 -1.03 2.88
C ALA A 52 -3.74 -1.11 2.14
N TRP A 53 -4.70 -1.86 2.70
CA TRP A 53 -6.05 -1.94 2.16
C TRP A 53 -6.77 -0.58 2.17
N LEU A 54 -6.69 0.17 3.26
CA LEU A 54 -7.32 1.49 3.34
C LEU A 54 -6.74 2.46 2.30
N SER A 55 -5.42 2.38 2.06
CA SER A 55 -4.74 3.20 1.05
C SER A 55 -5.20 2.84 -0.36
N GLU A 56 -5.39 1.55 -0.65
CA GLU A 56 -5.94 1.06 -1.91
C GLU A 56 -7.39 1.55 -2.12
N VAL A 57 -8.26 1.39 -1.12
CA VAL A 57 -9.65 1.89 -1.17
C VAL A 57 -9.68 3.40 -1.39
N ARG A 58 -8.80 4.15 -0.73
CA ARG A 58 -8.68 5.60 -0.92
C ARG A 58 -8.27 5.94 -2.35
N ALA A 59 -7.31 5.23 -2.94
CA ALA A 59 -6.91 5.43 -4.33
C ALA A 59 -8.08 5.17 -5.29
N GLN A 60 -8.86 4.11 -5.06
CA GLN A 60 -10.05 3.79 -5.85
C GLN A 60 -11.14 4.85 -5.76
N LEU A 61 -11.39 5.38 -4.55
CA LEU A 61 -12.34 6.48 -4.36
C LEU A 61 -11.89 7.75 -5.11
N LEU A 62 -10.60 8.07 -5.08
CA LEU A 62 -10.04 9.20 -5.82
C LEU A 62 -10.23 9.01 -7.34
N ILE A 63 -9.87 7.83 -7.87
CA ILE A 63 -10.04 7.53 -9.30
C ILE A 63 -11.53 7.60 -9.69
N SER A 64 -12.42 7.04 -8.87
CA SER A 64 -13.87 7.10 -9.10
C SER A 64 -14.40 8.54 -9.12
N SER A 65 -13.93 9.39 -8.20
CA SER A 65 -14.25 10.81 -8.18
C SER A 65 -13.80 11.52 -9.47
N TYR A 66 -12.56 11.27 -9.93
CA TYR A 66 -12.07 11.83 -11.19
C TYR A 66 -12.89 11.34 -12.40
N ARG A 67 -13.34 10.08 -12.42
CA ARG A 67 -14.23 9.56 -13.48
C ARG A 67 -15.59 10.27 -13.47
N ALA A 68 -16.18 10.49 -12.31
CA ALA A 68 -17.44 11.23 -12.20
C ALA A 68 -17.29 12.68 -12.71
N MET A 69 -16.18 13.35 -12.34
CA MET A 69 -15.86 14.69 -12.86
C MET A 69 -15.63 14.70 -14.38
N ALA A 70 -14.92 13.70 -14.90
CA ALA A 70 -14.69 13.55 -16.34
C ALA A 70 -16.01 13.32 -17.08
N ALA A 71 -16.90 12.46 -16.57
CA ALA A 71 -18.23 12.23 -17.14
C ALA A 71 -19.08 13.50 -17.17
N ALA A 72 -19.11 14.26 -16.07
CA ALA A 72 -19.82 15.53 -16.01
C ALA A 72 -19.28 16.54 -17.04
N ARG A 73 -17.95 16.67 -17.17
CA ARG A 73 -17.32 17.51 -18.19
C ARG A 73 -17.63 17.06 -19.61
N LEU A 74 -17.64 15.75 -19.85
CA LEU A 74 -18.01 15.16 -21.15
C LEU A 74 -19.46 15.51 -21.52
N ALA A 75 -20.38 15.44 -20.56
CA ALA A 75 -21.79 15.83 -20.78
C ALA A 75 -21.93 17.33 -21.13
N THR A 76 -21.19 18.20 -20.43
CA THR A 76 -21.13 19.64 -20.77
C THR A 76 -20.56 19.86 -22.17
N LEU A 77 -19.46 19.20 -22.53
CA LEU A 77 -18.85 19.32 -23.86
C LEU A 77 -19.75 18.79 -24.97
N ALA A 78 -20.45 17.68 -24.74
CA ALA A 78 -21.40 17.12 -25.70
C ALA A 78 -22.59 18.04 -25.98
N SER A 79 -22.86 18.98 -25.07
CA SER A 79 -23.94 19.97 -25.18
C SER A 79 -23.46 21.33 -25.71
N ALA A 80 -22.16 21.47 -26.03
CA ALA A 80 -21.58 22.69 -26.56
C ALA A 80 -21.61 22.69 -28.09
N ASP A 81 -21.84 23.87 -28.71
CA ASP A 81 -21.93 24.02 -30.17
C ASP A 81 -20.61 23.68 -30.89
N GLU A 82 -19.45 23.88 -30.23
CA GLU A 82 -18.13 23.45 -30.70
C GLU A 82 -17.35 22.73 -29.57
N PRO A 83 -17.45 21.40 -29.46
CA PRO A 83 -16.69 20.64 -28.47
C PRO A 83 -15.22 20.53 -28.87
N GLY A 84 -14.29 20.93 -27.99
CA GLY A 84 -12.87 20.71 -28.20
C GLY A 84 -12.50 19.22 -28.18
N GLU A 85 -11.98 18.69 -29.29
CA GLU A 85 -11.67 17.26 -29.49
C GLU A 85 -10.74 16.68 -28.42
N LEU A 86 -9.72 17.46 -28.04
CA LEU A 86 -8.73 17.08 -27.02
C LEU A 86 -9.40 16.85 -25.66
N ALA A 87 -10.36 17.69 -25.28
CA ALA A 87 -11.05 17.59 -23.99
C ALA A 87 -11.96 16.36 -23.95
N ARG A 88 -12.62 16.04 -25.08
CA ARG A 88 -13.45 14.83 -25.22
C ARG A 88 -12.61 13.55 -25.13
N ARG A 89 -11.44 13.53 -25.77
CA ARG A 89 -10.49 12.41 -25.72
C ARG A 89 -9.92 12.18 -24.32
N SER A 90 -9.46 13.23 -23.65
CA SER A 90 -8.95 13.13 -22.26
C SER A 90 -10.00 12.63 -21.27
N CYS A 91 -11.28 13.03 -21.43
CA CYS A 91 -12.36 12.51 -20.59
C CYS A 91 -12.68 11.04 -20.91
N ASN A 92 -12.58 10.63 -22.17
CA ASN A 92 -12.77 9.23 -22.57
C ASN A 92 -11.65 8.32 -22.02
N ASP A 93 -10.40 8.77 -22.06
CA ASP A 93 -9.25 8.02 -21.56
C ASP A 93 -9.35 7.80 -20.04
N LEU A 94 -9.76 8.82 -19.27
CA LEU A 94 -10.05 8.69 -17.84
C LEU A 94 -11.18 7.68 -17.54
N LEU A 95 -12.20 7.60 -18.41
CA LEU A 95 -13.31 6.66 -18.24
C LEU A 95 -12.94 5.21 -18.55
N LYS A 96 -11.86 4.99 -19.31
CA LYS A 96 -11.36 3.67 -19.72
C LYS A 96 -10.32 3.06 -18.77
N LEU A 97 -9.91 3.79 -17.73
CA LEU A 97 -9.04 3.22 -16.70
C LEU A 97 -9.75 2.04 -16.02
N ASP A 98 -9.23 0.84 -16.26
CA ASP A 98 -9.71 -0.40 -15.64
C ASP A 98 -9.18 -0.49 -14.20
N LEU A 99 -10.07 -0.75 -13.25
CA LEU A 99 -9.79 -0.77 -11.80
C LEU A 99 -9.76 -2.21 -11.25
N SER A 100 -9.58 -3.21 -12.10
CA SER A 100 -9.56 -4.62 -11.71
C SER A 100 -8.31 -4.98 -10.90
N ILE A 101 -8.24 -4.62 -9.62
CA ILE A 101 -7.08 -4.95 -8.77
C ILE A 101 -7.47 -5.57 -7.42
N VAL A 102 -8.67 -5.34 -6.89
CA VAL A 102 -9.08 -5.99 -5.62
C VAL A 102 -9.89 -7.25 -5.89
N ASP A 103 -9.17 -8.36 -6.07
CA ASP A 103 -9.76 -9.67 -5.83
C ASP A 103 -10.03 -9.81 -4.33
N ALA A 104 -11.30 -9.84 -3.95
CA ALA A 104 -11.71 -10.07 -2.56
C ALA A 104 -11.14 -11.38 -1.99
N ASN A 105 -10.70 -12.33 -2.84
CA ASN A 105 -10.05 -13.57 -2.40
C ASN A 105 -8.60 -13.39 -1.95
N ALA A 106 -7.88 -12.34 -2.39
CA ALA A 106 -6.53 -12.04 -1.91
C ALA A 106 -6.50 -11.78 -0.38
N LEU A 107 -7.64 -11.41 0.20
CA LEU A 107 -7.82 -11.17 1.63
C LEU A 107 -7.75 -12.43 2.50
N LYS A 108 -8.04 -13.62 1.94
CA LYS A 108 -7.93 -14.89 2.70
C LYS A 108 -6.47 -15.27 2.95
N HIS A 109 -5.57 -14.98 2.01
CA HIS A 109 -4.16 -15.36 2.11
C HIS A 109 -3.34 -14.48 3.06
N VAL A 110 -3.82 -13.28 3.41
CA VAL A 110 -3.15 -12.42 4.41
C VAL A 110 -3.27 -13.01 5.82
N ALA A 111 -4.29 -13.85 6.07
CA ALA A 111 -4.39 -14.63 7.31
C ALA A 111 -3.39 -15.80 7.37
N ASP A 112 -2.95 -16.30 6.22
CA ASP A 112 -1.95 -17.39 6.06
C ASP A 112 -0.51 -16.86 5.95
N ALA A 113 -0.28 -15.70 6.55
CA ALA A 113 1.03 -15.11 6.73
C ALA A 113 2.06 -16.14 7.24
N PRO A 114 3.23 -16.34 6.57
CA PRO A 114 4.24 -17.29 7.02
C PRO A 114 4.64 -17.01 8.45
N SER A 115 4.84 -18.07 9.23
CA SER A 115 5.17 -17.97 10.64
C SER A 115 6.55 -17.32 10.81
N ALA A 116 6.82 -16.77 12.00
CA ALA A 116 8.15 -16.23 12.30
C ALA A 116 9.26 -17.29 12.13
N GLU A 117 8.91 -18.57 12.30
CA GLU A 117 9.81 -19.70 12.13
C GLU A 117 10.10 -19.99 10.66
N ASP A 118 9.11 -19.83 9.76
CA ASP A 118 9.30 -19.95 8.31
C ASP A 118 10.18 -18.82 7.77
N ILE A 119 9.99 -17.60 8.28
CA ILE A 119 10.80 -16.44 7.91
C ILE A 119 12.25 -16.65 8.39
N ARG A 120 12.44 -17.13 9.62
CA ARG A 120 13.78 -17.39 10.18
C ARG A 120 14.52 -18.46 9.38
N ARG A 121 13.85 -19.57 9.05
CA ARG A 121 14.43 -20.66 8.25
C ARG A 121 14.84 -20.21 6.84
N THR A 122 14.06 -19.32 6.23
CA THR A 122 14.36 -18.77 4.90
C THR A 122 15.57 -17.82 4.94
N LEU A 123 15.72 -17.04 6.01
CA LEU A 123 16.88 -16.16 6.20
C LEU A 123 18.16 -16.96 6.51
N GLU A 124 18.04 -18.05 7.29
CA GLU A 124 19.15 -18.96 7.56
C GLU A 124 19.64 -19.64 6.27
N SER A 125 18.74 -20.10 5.39
CA SER A 125 19.14 -20.72 4.11
C SER A 125 19.80 -19.74 3.12
N LEU A 126 19.42 -18.46 3.15
CA LEU A 126 20.01 -17.44 2.28
C LEU A 126 21.40 -16.98 2.77
N GLY A 127 21.68 -17.11 4.08
CA GLY A 127 23.00 -16.81 4.64
C GLY A 127 24.06 -17.89 4.39
N GLU A 128 23.65 -19.10 4.03
CA GLU A 128 24.55 -20.21 3.72
C GLU A 128 25.05 -20.21 2.27
N GLU A 129 24.34 -19.55 1.33
CA GLU A 129 24.76 -19.46 -0.08
C GLU A 129 25.90 -18.46 -0.34
N ASP A 130 26.11 -17.48 0.54
CA ASP A 130 27.21 -16.50 0.41
C ASP A 130 28.54 -16.96 1.03
N ALA A 131 28.59 -18.16 1.62
CA ALA A 131 29.76 -18.72 2.29
C ALA A 131 30.45 -19.88 1.53
N ALA A 132 29.99 -20.21 0.32
CA ALA A 132 30.53 -21.25 -0.56
C ALA A 132 31.24 -20.65 -1.79
#